data_AF-A0A7S2NL83-F1
#
_entry.id   AF-A0A7S2NL83-F1
#
_cell.length_a   1.000
_cell.length_b   1.000
_cell.length_c   1.000
_cell.angle_alpha   90.00
_cell.angle_beta   90.00
_cell.angle_gamma   90.00
#
_symmetry.space_group_name_H-M   'P 1'
#
loop_
_entity.id
_entity.type
_entity.pdbx_description
1 polymer ?
#
loop_
_entity_poly.entity_id
_entity_poly.type
_entity_poly.pdbx_seq_one_letter_code
_entity_poly.pdbx_strand_id
1 'polypeptide(L)'
;ILAQGRESFRVEGTTQKTPRARSSRCARSGRWVGMATKPDNLAEFIDASSLECLNQLEEHPVANAFATNDNFLQSDTDHQLIIKVSFRQPVKLYGIKFKGFSEDESAPTVVKLFQGKENIGFQEAEDEEASEMITLDPAGMDTFPEHQVRFVKFQHVQSLQIFVAENAGAEATKIQQIEFRGMPASSMDMKDWKPCKA
;
A
#
# COMPACT_ATOMS: atom_id res chain seq x y z
N ILE A 1 -33.55 -48.08 51.29
CA ILE A 1 -34.50 -47.09 51.87
C ILE A 1 -34.30 -45.81 51.04
N LEU A 2 -34.97 -45.72 49.89
CA LEU A 2 -36.17 -44.91 49.60
C LEU A 2 -35.89 -43.40 49.39
N ALA A 3 -35.91 -42.98 48.12
CA ALA A 3 -36.38 -41.68 47.58
C ALA A 3 -36.18 -41.77 46.04
N GLN A 4 -37.17 -41.96 45.15
CA GLN A 4 -38.37 -41.19 44.75
C GLN A 4 -38.12 -39.76 44.25
N GLY A 5 -38.60 -39.53 43.01
CA GLY A 5 -38.66 -38.29 42.20
C GLY A 5 -38.34 -38.66 40.74
N ARG A 6 -39.25 -38.91 39.77
CA ARG A 6 -40.50 -38.22 39.36
C ARG A 6 -40.19 -36.72 39.16
N GLU A 7 -40.16 -36.16 37.94
CA GLU A 7 -41.27 -36.08 36.97
C GLU A 7 -40.81 -35.59 35.57
N SER A 8 -41.40 -36.20 34.53
CA SER A 8 -42.07 -35.55 33.37
C SER A 8 -41.17 -34.83 32.33
N PHE A 9 -41.36 -34.88 31.01
CA PHE A 9 -42.56 -34.91 30.18
C PHE A 9 -42.14 -34.99 28.68
N ARG A 10 -42.85 -35.79 27.86
CA ARG A 10 -43.19 -35.65 26.40
C ARG A 10 -42.15 -35.13 25.38
N VAL A 11 -42.10 -35.51 24.10
CA VAL A 11 -43.01 -36.17 23.14
C VAL A 11 -42.17 -36.64 21.94
N GLU A 12 -42.60 -37.75 21.33
CA GLU A 12 -42.67 -38.12 19.90
C GLU A 12 -41.74 -37.48 18.84
N GLY A 13 -41.19 -38.31 17.96
CA GLY A 13 -40.58 -37.82 16.72
C GLY A 13 -39.85 -38.88 15.88
N THR A 14 -40.64 -39.75 15.24
CA THR A 14 -40.43 -40.41 13.94
C THR A 14 -39.01 -40.49 13.34
N THR A 15 -38.55 -41.72 13.12
CA THR A 15 -37.41 -42.05 12.26
C THR A 15 -37.75 -41.68 10.80
N GLN A 16 -36.94 -40.82 10.18
CA GLN A 16 -36.94 -40.66 8.72
C GLN A 16 -35.53 -40.86 8.16
N LYS A 17 -35.48 -41.81 7.24
CA LYS A 17 -34.34 -42.29 6.47
C LYS A 17 -33.79 -41.17 5.59
N THR A 18 -32.49 -40.92 5.65
CA THR A 18 -31.79 -40.11 4.63
C THR A 18 -31.31 -41.01 3.48
N PRO A 19 -31.65 -40.68 2.22
CA PRO A 19 -31.19 -41.44 1.06
C PRO A 19 -29.76 -41.04 0.65
N ARG A 20 -28.98 -42.04 0.22
CA ARG A 20 -27.74 -41.85 -0.54
C ARG A 20 -28.06 -41.19 -1.88
N ALA A 21 -27.61 -39.96 -2.09
CA ALA A 21 -27.60 -39.33 -3.41
C ALA A 21 -26.25 -39.59 -4.09
N ARG A 22 -26.31 -40.34 -5.18
CA ARG A 22 -25.21 -40.59 -6.12
C ARG A 22 -24.81 -39.32 -6.84
N SER A 23 -23.50 -39.24 -7.06
CA SER A 23 -22.79 -38.40 -8.01
C SER A 23 -23.51 -38.20 -9.34
N SER A 24 -23.72 -36.96 -9.73
CA SER A 24 -23.49 -36.49 -11.10
C SER A 24 -23.74 -34.99 -11.15
N ARG A 25 -22.66 -34.23 -11.29
CA ARG A 25 -22.65 -32.97 -12.03
C ARG A 25 -21.20 -32.69 -12.34
N CYS A 26 -20.84 -32.89 -13.61
CA CYS A 26 -19.66 -32.31 -14.20
C CYS A 26 -19.73 -30.80 -13.98
N ALA A 27 -19.03 -30.31 -12.95
CA ALA A 27 -18.68 -28.92 -12.89
C ALA A 27 -17.69 -28.70 -14.04
N ARG A 28 -18.15 -28.04 -15.11
CA ARG A 28 -17.22 -27.37 -16.03
C ARG A 28 -16.45 -26.40 -15.17
N SER A 29 -15.23 -26.76 -14.84
CA SER A 29 -14.21 -25.86 -14.35
C SER A 29 -13.90 -24.89 -15.48
N GLY A 30 -14.78 -23.90 -15.66
CA GLY A 30 -14.35 -22.61 -16.14
C GLY A 30 -13.33 -22.13 -15.12
N ARG A 31 -12.06 -22.42 -15.39
CA ARG A 31 -10.93 -21.83 -14.68
C ARG A 31 -10.98 -20.36 -15.04
N TRP A 32 -11.67 -19.57 -14.22
CA TRP A 32 -11.51 -18.14 -14.19
C TRP A 32 -10.04 -17.89 -13.84
N VAL A 33 -9.20 -17.76 -14.86
CA VAL A 33 -7.93 -17.07 -14.70
C VAL A 33 -8.28 -15.59 -14.79
N GLY A 34 -8.92 -15.08 -13.73
CA GLY A 34 -8.71 -13.69 -13.39
C GLY A 34 -7.22 -13.62 -13.11
N MET A 35 -6.43 -13.19 -14.10
CA MET A 35 -5.06 -12.79 -13.85
C MET A 35 -5.18 -11.59 -12.92
N ALA A 36 -5.17 -11.85 -11.62
CA ALA A 36 -4.78 -10.85 -10.65
C ALA A 36 -3.31 -10.57 -10.98
N THR A 37 -3.08 -9.70 -11.96
CA THR A 37 -1.78 -9.08 -12.20
C THR A 37 -1.40 -8.46 -10.87
N LYS A 38 -0.46 -9.11 -10.18
CA LYS A 38 0.04 -8.66 -8.89
C LYS A 38 0.44 -7.19 -9.05
N PRO A 39 0.10 -6.29 -8.11
CA PRO A 39 0.56 -4.92 -8.18
C PRO A 39 2.09 -4.93 -8.27
N ASP A 40 2.59 -4.40 -9.37
CA ASP A 40 4.00 -4.40 -9.70
C ASP A 40 4.72 -3.27 -8.94
N ASN A 41 6.05 -3.33 -8.93
CA ASN A 41 6.86 -2.29 -8.35
C ASN A 41 7.04 -1.16 -9.35
N LEU A 42 6.64 0.05 -8.97
CA LEU A 42 6.69 1.19 -9.89
C LEU A 42 8.05 1.88 -9.94
N ALA A 43 9.06 1.33 -9.24
CA ALA A 43 10.41 1.89 -9.17
C ALA A 43 11.04 2.14 -10.55
N GLU A 44 10.77 1.28 -11.54
CA GLU A 44 11.29 1.43 -12.91
C GLU A 44 10.67 2.62 -13.67
N PHE A 45 9.51 3.08 -13.25
CA PHE A 45 8.78 4.20 -13.89
C PHE A 45 9.04 5.54 -13.22
N ILE A 46 9.71 5.55 -12.06
CA ILE A 46 10.09 6.78 -11.36
C ILE A 46 11.23 7.43 -12.13
N ASP A 47 11.10 8.73 -12.38
CA ASP A 47 12.19 9.49 -12.97
C ASP A 47 13.11 10.04 -11.88
N ALA A 48 14.26 9.38 -11.67
CA ALA A 48 15.22 9.77 -10.63
C ALA A 48 15.79 11.19 -10.81
N SER A 49 15.80 11.73 -12.03
CA SER A 49 16.28 13.08 -12.34
C SER A 49 15.29 14.18 -11.96
N SER A 50 14.01 13.84 -11.89
CA SER A 50 12.92 14.77 -11.56
C SER A 50 12.50 14.67 -10.09
N LEU A 51 13.23 13.92 -9.26
CA LEU A 51 13.00 13.83 -7.83
C LEU A 51 13.47 15.12 -7.15
N GLU A 52 12.56 15.75 -6.42
CA GLU A 52 12.85 16.94 -5.64
C GLU A 52 12.43 16.70 -4.19
N CYS A 53 13.24 17.17 -3.24
CA CYS A 53 12.91 17.14 -1.83
C CYS A 53 13.13 18.50 -1.20
N LEU A 54 12.12 18.96 -0.47
CA LEU A 54 12.21 20.15 0.37
C LEU A 54 12.54 19.71 1.79
N ASN A 55 13.50 20.41 2.42
CA ASN A 55 14.01 20.12 3.76
C ASN A 55 14.79 18.80 3.89
N GLN A 56 15.48 18.36 2.82
CA GLN A 56 16.43 17.23 2.89
C GLN A 56 17.82 17.69 3.36
N LEU A 57 18.52 16.81 4.07
CA LEU A 57 19.94 16.97 4.39
C LEU A 57 20.80 16.71 3.15
N GLU A 58 21.76 17.59 2.84
CA GLU A 58 22.64 17.45 1.66
C GLU A 58 23.48 16.17 1.66
N GLU A 59 23.82 15.65 2.84
CA GLU A 59 24.57 14.39 3.01
C GLU A 59 23.74 13.14 2.64
N HIS A 60 22.41 13.25 2.67
CA HIS A 60 21.48 12.14 2.54
C HIS A 60 20.36 12.47 1.52
N PRO A 61 20.66 12.46 0.21
CA PRO A 61 19.72 12.86 -0.84
C PRO A 61 18.56 11.86 -0.99
N VAL A 62 17.41 12.37 -1.45
CA VAL A 62 16.18 11.59 -1.73
C VAL A 62 16.39 10.35 -2.61
N ALA A 63 17.36 10.38 -3.53
CA ALA A 63 17.68 9.25 -4.39
C ALA A 63 18.00 7.97 -3.60
N ASN A 64 18.53 8.11 -2.38
CA ASN A 64 18.84 7.00 -1.50
C ASN A 64 17.61 6.29 -0.98
N ALA A 65 16.50 7.00 -0.73
CA ALA A 65 15.26 6.41 -0.22
C ALA A 65 14.51 5.57 -1.28
N PHE A 66 14.79 5.80 -2.57
CA PHE A 66 14.22 4.98 -3.65
C PHE A 66 15.14 3.82 -4.07
N ALA A 67 16.42 3.88 -3.71
CA ALA A 67 17.35 2.79 -3.94
C ALA A 67 17.27 1.78 -2.79
N THR A 68 17.31 0.48 -3.09
CA THR A 68 17.36 -0.59 -2.08
C THR A 68 18.76 -0.70 -1.44
N ASN A 69 19.32 0.41 -0.98
CA ASN A 69 20.58 0.46 -0.26
C ASN A 69 20.30 0.73 1.24
N ASP A 70 21.27 0.46 2.11
CA ASP A 70 21.21 0.78 3.54
C ASP A 70 21.28 2.29 3.85
N ASN A 71 21.28 3.14 2.82
CA ASN A 71 21.24 4.58 2.98
C ASN A 71 19.84 5.04 3.41
N PHE A 72 19.79 6.23 3.99
CA PHE A 72 18.56 6.84 4.45
C PHE A 72 18.46 8.28 3.96
N LEU A 73 17.23 8.79 3.94
CA LEU A 73 16.88 10.18 3.78
C LEU A 73 16.66 10.77 5.17
N GLN A 74 17.25 11.93 5.42
CA GLN A 74 17.11 12.65 6.69
C GLN A 74 16.67 14.09 6.42
N SER A 75 15.84 14.64 7.31
CA SER A 75 15.53 16.07 7.31
C SER A 75 16.57 16.90 8.05
N ASP A 76 16.81 18.12 7.57
CA ASP A 76 17.86 19.02 8.11
C ASP A 76 17.35 19.88 9.26
N THR A 77 16.27 20.64 9.03
CA THR A 77 15.84 21.67 9.97
C THR A 77 14.68 21.23 10.89
N ASP A 78 13.74 20.43 10.39
CA ASP A 78 12.50 20.09 11.11
C ASP A 78 12.02 18.65 10.80
N HIS A 79 11.00 18.19 11.52
CA HIS A 79 10.33 16.91 11.27
C HIS A 79 9.51 16.89 9.97
N GLN A 80 9.12 18.07 9.47
CA GLN A 80 8.33 18.21 8.25
C GLN A 80 9.21 18.09 7.01
N LEU A 81 8.81 17.20 6.09
CA LEU A 81 9.55 16.91 4.86
C LEU A 81 8.55 16.77 3.71
N ILE A 82 8.90 17.33 2.54
CA ILE A 82 8.13 17.15 1.30
C ILE A 82 9.01 16.43 0.28
N ILE A 83 8.49 15.32 -0.24
CA ILE A 83 9.11 14.51 -1.29
C ILE A 83 8.24 14.59 -2.53
N LYS A 84 8.79 15.14 -3.61
CA LYS A 84 8.14 15.18 -4.92
C LYS A 84 8.69 14.07 -5.79
N VAL A 85 7.76 13.26 -6.29
CA VAL A 85 8.03 12.13 -7.17
C VAL A 85 7.28 12.32 -8.48
N SER A 86 8.02 12.31 -9.58
CA SER A 86 7.46 12.32 -10.92
C SER A 86 7.67 10.97 -11.59
N PHE A 87 6.60 10.45 -12.20
CA PHE A 87 6.62 9.23 -12.99
C PHE A 87 6.75 9.57 -14.47
N ARG A 88 7.54 8.79 -15.21
CA ARG A 88 7.75 8.95 -16.65
C ARG A 88 6.48 8.76 -17.47
N GLN A 89 5.57 7.95 -16.93
CA GLN A 89 4.26 7.68 -17.52
C GLN A 89 3.21 7.68 -16.41
N PRO A 90 1.95 8.00 -16.71
CA PRO A 90 0.90 7.96 -15.71
C PRO A 90 0.72 6.54 -15.17
N VAL A 91 0.71 6.41 -13.85
CA VAL A 91 0.54 5.16 -13.12
C VAL A 91 -0.73 5.17 -12.29
N LYS A 92 -1.22 3.98 -11.98
CA LYS A 92 -2.30 3.73 -11.04
C LYS A 92 -1.70 3.18 -9.76
N LEU A 93 -1.86 3.92 -8.66
CA LEU A 93 -1.34 3.50 -7.36
C LEU A 93 -2.37 2.68 -6.61
N TYR A 94 -1.92 1.54 -6.10
CA TYR A 94 -2.70 0.64 -5.26
C TYR A 94 -2.26 0.71 -3.81
N GLY A 95 -0.96 0.85 -3.58
CA GLY A 95 -0.41 0.95 -2.25
C GLY A 95 0.97 1.58 -2.24
N ILE A 96 1.39 2.00 -1.06
CA ILE A 96 2.71 2.54 -0.81
C ILE A 96 3.27 1.82 0.41
N LYS A 97 4.56 1.53 0.37
CA LYS A 97 5.29 0.96 1.50
C LYS A 97 6.33 1.96 1.94
N PHE A 98 6.41 2.15 3.24
CA PHE A 98 7.38 3.00 3.89
C PHE A 98 8.22 2.14 4.82
N LYS A 99 9.53 2.35 4.78
CA LYS A 99 10.51 1.80 5.71
C LYS A 99 11.11 2.97 6.47
N GLY A 100 10.88 2.98 7.78
CA GLY A 100 11.49 3.93 8.71
C GLY A 100 12.40 3.19 9.70
N PHE A 101 13.17 3.96 10.46
CA PHE A 101 13.89 3.44 11.61
C PHE A 101 13.01 3.55 12.85
N SER A 102 12.51 2.41 13.34
CA SER A 102 11.69 2.36 14.56
C SER A 102 12.52 2.60 15.82
N GLU A 103 13.83 2.33 15.77
CA GLU A 103 14.74 2.41 16.93
C GLU A 103 15.04 3.84 17.39
N ASP A 104 15.02 4.82 16.47
CA ASP A 104 15.38 6.22 16.75
C ASP A 104 14.15 7.15 16.91
N GLU A 105 12.93 6.61 16.98
CA GLU A 105 11.66 7.39 17.02
C GLU A 105 11.53 8.44 15.89
N SER A 106 12.34 8.27 14.84
CA SER A 106 12.47 9.17 13.70
C SER A 106 11.56 8.77 12.53
N ALA A 107 10.79 7.69 12.70
CA ALA A 107 9.84 7.21 11.71
C ALA A 107 8.67 8.21 11.55
N PRO A 108 8.20 8.42 10.32
CA PRO A 108 7.01 9.23 10.07
C PRO A 108 5.76 8.53 10.65
N THR A 109 4.93 9.26 11.38
CA THR A 109 3.65 8.79 11.94
C THR A 109 2.50 9.18 11.03
N VAL A 110 2.53 10.40 10.51
CA VAL A 110 1.46 10.94 9.67
C VAL A 110 2.03 11.38 8.33
N VAL A 111 1.57 10.72 7.28
CA VAL A 111 1.96 11.02 5.90
C VAL A 111 0.72 11.40 5.10
N LYS A 112 0.77 12.56 4.44
CA LYS A 112 -0.25 13.04 3.52
C LYS A 112 0.23 12.88 2.09
N LEU A 113 -0.64 12.44 1.20
CA LEU A 113 -0.38 12.26 -0.22
C LEU A 113 -1.17 13.27 -1.04
N PHE A 114 -0.48 13.91 -1.96
CA PHE A 114 -1.07 14.85 -2.92
C PHE A 114 -0.76 14.36 -4.33
N GLN A 115 -1.76 14.41 -5.22
CA GLN A 115 -1.59 14.07 -6.63
C GLN A 115 -1.92 15.27 -7.51
N GLY A 116 -1.25 15.39 -8.66
CA GLY A 116 -1.59 16.38 -9.69
C GLY A 116 -1.14 17.81 -9.40
N LYS A 117 -0.39 18.03 -8.30
CA LYS A 117 0.30 19.27 -8.01
C LYS A 117 1.80 19.11 -8.21
N GLU A 118 2.41 20.05 -8.90
CA GLU A 118 3.84 20.01 -9.21
C GLU A 118 4.69 20.64 -8.11
N ASN A 119 4.17 21.60 -7.35
CA ASN A 119 4.86 22.18 -6.20
C ASN A 119 3.84 22.60 -5.15
N ILE A 120 3.94 22.03 -3.95
CA ILE A 120 3.19 22.50 -2.78
C ILE A 120 4.21 22.97 -1.76
N GLY A 121 4.00 24.17 -1.22
CA GLY A 121 4.70 24.60 -0.02
C GLY A 121 4.16 23.88 1.22
N PHE A 122 4.92 23.93 2.31
CA PHE A 122 4.49 23.41 3.62
C PHE A 122 3.13 24.01 4.06
N GLN A 123 2.98 25.33 3.92
CA GLN A 123 1.74 26.01 4.27
C GLN A 123 0.53 25.56 3.43
N GLU A 124 0.73 25.29 2.14
CA GLU A 124 -0.34 24.76 1.27
C GLU A 124 -0.66 23.30 1.59
N ALA A 125 0.34 22.50 1.95
CA ALA A 125 0.16 21.10 2.36
C ALA A 125 -0.59 20.95 3.70
N GLU A 126 -0.55 22.00 4.53
CA GLU A 126 -1.31 22.05 5.78
C GLU A 126 -2.75 22.52 5.60
N ASP A 127 -2.98 23.53 4.74
CA ASP A 127 -4.32 24.09 4.48
C ASP A 127 -5.17 23.20 3.56
N GLU A 128 -4.55 22.54 2.57
CA GLU A 128 -5.28 21.74 1.61
C GLU A 128 -5.62 20.33 2.11
N GLU A 129 -6.80 19.84 1.71
CA GLU A 129 -7.18 18.44 1.91
C GLU A 129 -6.31 17.50 1.07
N ALA A 130 -5.48 16.71 1.77
CA ALA A 130 -4.72 15.64 1.15
C ALA A 130 -5.62 14.65 0.40
N SER A 131 -5.11 14.13 -0.72
CA SER A 131 -5.83 13.10 -1.48
C SER A 131 -6.01 11.85 -0.65
N GLU A 132 -4.99 11.49 0.13
CA GLU A 132 -5.07 10.44 1.15
C GLU A 132 -4.15 10.79 2.32
N MET A 133 -4.59 10.45 3.52
CA MET A 133 -3.78 10.54 4.74
C MET A 133 -3.53 9.12 5.24
N ILE A 134 -2.27 8.79 5.42
CA ILE A 134 -1.81 7.50 5.94
C ILE A 134 -1.27 7.72 7.33
N THR A 135 -1.87 7.04 8.31
CA THR A 135 -1.31 6.90 9.64
C THR A 135 -0.46 5.65 9.67
N LEU A 136 0.82 5.85 9.93
CA LEU A 136 1.85 4.83 10.03
C LEU A 136 2.04 4.50 11.51
N ASP A 137 2.00 3.21 11.83
CA ASP A 137 2.27 2.76 13.19
C ASP A 137 3.78 2.50 13.37
N PRO A 138 4.46 3.16 14.32
CA PRO A 138 5.91 3.06 14.45
C PRO A 138 6.38 1.66 14.84
N ALA A 139 5.55 0.83 15.46
CA ALA A 139 5.94 -0.52 15.88
C ALA A 139 6.00 -1.52 14.70
N GLY A 140 5.46 -1.15 13.54
CA GLY A 140 5.39 -2.01 12.35
C GLY A 140 6.39 -1.66 11.24
N MET A 141 7.17 -0.58 11.35
CA MET A 141 7.95 -0.03 10.24
C MET A 141 9.05 -0.98 9.73
N ASP A 142 9.64 -1.79 10.60
CA ASP A 142 10.64 -2.81 10.22
C ASP A 142 10.09 -3.87 9.26
N THR A 143 8.78 -4.14 9.33
CA THR A 143 8.12 -5.15 8.48
C THR A 143 7.75 -4.63 7.09
N PHE A 144 8.07 -3.37 6.80
CA PHE A 144 7.77 -2.70 5.52
C PHE A 144 6.29 -2.87 5.10
N PRO A 145 5.34 -2.42 5.95
CA PRO A 145 3.92 -2.66 5.75
C PRO A 145 3.41 -1.99 4.47
N GLU A 146 2.54 -2.70 3.75
CA GLU A 146 1.84 -2.14 2.60
C GLU A 146 0.62 -1.36 3.06
N HIS A 147 0.65 -0.04 2.83
CA HIS A 147 -0.48 0.83 3.04
C HIS A 147 -1.26 0.94 1.74
N GLN A 148 -2.43 0.31 1.72
CA GLN A 148 -3.35 0.40 0.59
C GLN A 148 -3.94 1.80 0.54
N VAL A 149 -3.77 2.46 -0.60
CA VAL A 149 -4.33 3.78 -0.87
C VAL A 149 -5.64 3.65 -1.63
N ARG A 150 -6.52 4.65 -1.50
CA ARG A 150 -7.77 4.67 -2.25
C ARG A 150 -7.53 4.84 -3.75
N PHE A 151 -7.50 3.71 -4.45
CA PHE A 151 -7.33 3.61 -5.90
C PHE A 151 -8.22 4.58 -6.71
N VAL A 152 -9.46 4.86 -6.27
CA VAL A 152 -10.40 5.76 -6.96
C VAL A 152 -9.81 7.16 -7.20
N LYS A 153 -9.00 7.66 -6.25
CA LYS A 153 -8.34 8.96 -6.41
C LYS A 153 -7.10 8.82 -7.28
N PHE A 154 -6.32 7.76 -7.09
CA PHE A 154 -5.05 7.51 -7.76
C PHE A 154 -5.15 6.69 -9.06
N GLN A 155 -6.10 7.02 -9.93
CA GLN A 155 -6.25 6.37 -11.26
C GLN A 155 -5.22 6.83 -12.30
N HIS A 156 -4.72 8.05 -12.17
CA HIS A 156 -3.86 8.67 -13.17
C HIS A 156 -2.87 9.60 -12.48
N VAL A 157 -1.80 9.02 -11.95
CA VAL A 157 -0.78 9.72 -11.18
C VAL A 157 0.45 9.89 -12.05
N GLN A 158 0.77 11.14 -12.39
CA GLN A 158 2.01 11.50 -13.07
C GLN A 158 2.99 12.17 -12.10
N SER A 159 2.48 13.06 -11.27
CA SER A 159 3.24 13.72 -10.20
C SER A 159 2.55 13.42 -8.88
N LEU A 160 3.34 12.97 -7.91
CA LEU A 160 2.93 12.65 -6.56
C LEU A 160 3.82 13.38 -5.57
N GLN A 161 3.21 13.97 -4.56
CA GLN A 161 3.91 14.61 -3.46
C GLN A 161 3.54 13.91 -2.16
N ILE A 162 4.57 13.60 -1.39
CA ILE A 162 4.47 13.00 -0.06
C ILE A 162 4.86 14.08 0.93
N PHE A 163 3.94 14.44 1.80
CA PHE A 163 4.19 15.36 2.91
C PHE A 163 4.18 14.57 4.20
N VAL A 164 5.27 14.64 4.95
CA VAL A 164 5.34 14.12 6.32
C VAL A 164 4.92 15.24 7.26
N ALA A 165 3.80 15.05 7.94
CA ALA A 165 3.25 16.04 8.86
C ALA A 165 3.76 15.85 10.29
N GLU A 166 3.88 14.60 10.73
CA GLU A 166 4.24 14.26 12.11
C GLU A 166 5.10 12.99 12.13
N ASN A 167 6.01 12.91 13.11
CA ASN A 167 6.87 11.76 13.38
C ASN A 167 6.59 11.18 14.77
N ALA A 168 7.28 10.11 15.14
CA ALA A 168 7.00 9.40 16.39
C ALA A 168 7.51 10.13 17.66
N GLY A 169 8.32 11.18 17.51
CA GLY A 169 8.81 11.98 18.64
C GLY A 169 10.21 12.58 18.48
N ALA A 170 10.93 12.28 17.39
CA ALA A 170 12.26 12.85 17.13
C ALA A 170 12.22 14.30 16.59
N GLU A 171 13.36 14.98 16.57
CA GLU A 171 13.48 16.32 15.96
C GLU A 171 13.64 16.27 14.44
N ALA A 172 14.26 15.20 13.94
CA ALA A 172 14.46 14.94 12.51
C ALA A 172 13.73 13.66 12.09
N THR A 173 13.18 13.68 10.87
CA THR A 173 12.53 12.51 10.26
C THR A 173 13.55 11.75 9.42
N LYS A 174 13.62 10.43 9.61
CA LYS A 174 14.49 9.54 8.83
C LYS A 174 13.66 8.49 8.11
N ILE A 175 13.84 8.40 6.80
CA ILE A 175 13.17 7.44 5.94
C ILE A 175 14.23 6.58 5.25
N GLN A 176 14.18 5.27 5.45
CA GLN A 176 15.15 4.37 4.83
C GLN A 176 14.75 4.04 3.40
N GLN A 177 13.48 3.66 3.18
CA GLN A 177 13.04 3.19 1.87
C GLN A 177 11.57 3.52 1.60
N ILE A 178 11.25 3.89 0.36
CA ILE A 178 9.89 4.10 -0.13
C ILE A 178 9.67 3.25 -1.39
N GLU A 179 8.63 2.41 -1.39
CA GLU A 179 8.23 1.61 -2.55
C GLU A 179 6.77 1.92 -2.93
N PHE A 180 6.54 2.23 -4.20
CA PHE A 180 5.21 2.39 -4.75
C PHE A 180 4.75 1.11 -5.44
N ARG A 181 3.56 0.63 -5.07
CA ARG A 181 2.91 -0.55 -5.64
C ARG A 181 1.77 -0.13 -6.55
N GLY A 182 1.81 -0.62 -7.78
CA GLY A 182 0.65 -0.48 -8.65
C GLY A 182 0.86 -0.95 -10.08
N MET A 183 0.22 -0.28 -11.03
CA MET A 183 0.34 -0.63 -12.45
C MET A 183 0.43 0.62 -13.33
N PRO A 184 1.14 0.58 -14.45
CA PRO A 184 1.09 1.66 -15.42
C PRO A 184 -0.31 1.80 -16.00
N ALA A 185 -0.77 3.03 -16.26
CA ALA A 185 -2.08 3.26 -16.85
C ALA A 185 -2.16 2.72 -18.30
N SER A 186 -1.02 2.71 -19.00
CA SER A 186 -0.87 2.10 -20.33
C SER A 186 -0.06 0.81 -20.23
N SER A 187 -0.74 -0.31 -19.99
CA SER A 187 -0.15 -1.64 -20.04
C SER A 187 -0.06 -2.06 -21.51
N MET A 188 1.07 -1.76 -22.17
CA MET A 188 1.41 -2.36 -23.46
C MET A 188 2.06 -3.72 -23.20
N ASP A 189 1.23 -4.69 -22.82
CA ASP A 189 1.62 -6.08 -22.64
C ASP A 189 1.98 -6.72 -23.99
N MET A 190 3.23 -6.56 -24.43
CA MET A 190 3.76 -7.24 -25.64
C MET A 190 4.18 -8.71 -25.36
N LYS A 191 3.78 -9.30 -24.23
CA LYS A 191 4.28 -10.60 -23.75
C LYS A 191 3.44 -11.82 -24.17
N ASP A 192 2.36 -11.66 -24.93
CA ASP A 192 1.55 -12.77 -25.45
C ASP A 192 1.41 -12.79 -27.00
N TRP A 193 2.34 -12.18 -27.74
CA TRP A 193 2.33 -12.34 -29.19
C TRP A 193 2.85 -13.73 -29.58
N LYS A 194 1.92 -14.68 -29.70
CA LYS A 194 2.17 -15.97 -30.36
C LYS A 194 1.98 -15.76 -31.87
N PRO A 195 3.02 -15.91 -32.72
CA PRO A 195 2.81 -15.90 -34.16
C PRO A 195 1.86 -17.05 -34.53
N CYS A 196 0.81 -16.75 -35.29
CA CYS A 196 -0.03 -17.79 -35.90
C CYS A 196 0.88 -18.69 -36.75
N LYS A 197 1.11 -19.91 -36.29
CA LYS A 197 1.74 -20.94 -37.13
C LYS A 197 0.80 -21.20 -38.31
N ALA A 198 1.26 -20.84 -39.49
CA ALA A 198 0.68 -21.24 -40.77
C ALA A 198 0.88 -22.74 -41.00
#